data_AF-A0A943C4I4-F1
#
_entry.id   AF-A0A943C4I4-F1
#
_cell.length_a   1.000
_cell.length_b   1.000
_cell.length_c   1.000
_cell.angle_alpha   90.00
_cell.angle_beta   90.00
_cell.angle_gamma   90.00
#
_symmetry.space_group_name_H-M   'P 1'
#
loop_
_entity.id
_entity.type
_entity.pdbx_description
1 polymer ?
#
loop_
_entity_poly.entity_id
_entity_poly.type
_entity_poly.pdbx_seq_one_letter_code
_entity_poly.pdbx_strand_id
1 'polypeptide(L)'
;MMRNIRIEVQKILHLPYLLLGVAGIIALCLTATGDMNVGGSQISIFSLLIRPEVTNTPHTAFELWRAGIGGWLTVFAPMLLTLGYMISLSGERQNGQIRFALMRSGKLRYCISKVCGGALAGGIIFLIGYAVFGLLMVIRFPSLNTLPVKEQEFYLMGSTLAAEVVKRLIGAFLYGMMGSLFGIGVAIAFRDKYMLICLPFMINYIYQQVLGKLASDCMVAEKYEKITWIEAVRPESIMNISRSVTWLIPFVVMLVIYLVLIGVFYLSMKLSTV
;
A
#
# COMPACT_ATOMS: atom_id res chain seq x y z
N MET A 1 -20.88 -10.77 12.59
CA MET A 1 -19.50 -10.70 12.04
C MET A 1 -19.26 -9.36 11.34
N MET A 2 -20.05 -9.02 10.32
CA MET A 2 -19.96 -7.74 9.59
C MET A 2 -20.06 -6.50 10.51
N ARG A 3 -20.94 -6.52 11.52
CA ARG A 3 -21.02 -5.46 12.55
C ARG A 3 -19.72 -5.29 13.36
N ASN A 4 -19.03 -6.38 13.69
CA ASN A 4 -17.77 -6.31 14.43
C ASN A 4 -16.65 -5.75 13.56
N ILE A 5 -16.58 -6.16 12.29
CA ILE A 5 -15.63 -5.60 11.32
C ILE A 5 -15.85 -4.09 11.17
N ARG A 6 -17.10 -3.64 11.02
CA ARG A 6 -17.41 -2.20 10.92
C ARG A 6 -16.94 -1.40 12.14
N ILE A 7 -17.20 -1.92 13.35
CA ILE A 7 -16.76 -1.26 14.59
C ILE A 7 -15.23 -1.20 14.66
N GLU A 8 -14.54 -2.27 14.27
CA GLU A 8 -13.07 -2.29 14.23
C GLU A 8 -12.51 -1.30 13.23
N VAL A 9 -13.06 -1.24 12.01
CA VAL A 9 -12.67 -0.26 11.00
C VAL A 9 -12.88 1.17 11.52
N GLN A 10 -14.01 1.46 12.17
CA GLN A 10 -14.27 2.78 12.75
C GLN A 10 -13.31 3.16 13.87
N LYS A 11 -12.90 2.20 14.73
CA LYS A 11 -11.89 2.44 15.76
C LYS A 11 -10.52 2.76 15.15
N ILE A 12 -10.15 2.06 14.08
CA ILE A 12 -8.86 2.25 13.41
C ILE A 12 -8.83 3.56 12.63
N LEU A 13 -9.94 3.93 11.97
CA LEU A 13 -10.13 5.20 11.26
C LEU A 13 -10.46 6.38 12.19
N HIS A 14 -9.90 6.40 13.39
CA HIS A 14 -10.03 7.58 14.23
C HIS A 14 -9.35 8.78 13.54
N LEU A 15 -10.06 9.90 13.49
CA LEU A 15 -9.74 11.10 12.71
C LEU A 15 -8.26 11.55 12.74
N PRO A 16 -7.57 11.66 13.90
CA PRO A 16 -6.15 12.00 13.96
C PRO A 16 -5.22 10.98 13.29
N TYR A 17 -5.49 9.68 13.40
CA TYR A 17 -4.65 8.64 12.77
C TYR A 17 -4.87 8.58 11.27
N LEU A 18 -6.11 8.79 10.83
CA LEU A 18 -6.44 8.91 9.41
C LEU A 18 -5.72 10.10 8.79
N LEU A 19 -5.78 11.27 9.43
CA LEU A 19 -5.10 12.48 8.94
C LEU A 19 -3.58 12.28 8.87
N LEU A 20 -2.96 11.68 9.88
CA LEU A 20 -1.52 11.42 9.89
C LEU A 20 -1.12 10.44 8.77
N GLY A 21 -1.88 9.36 8.58
CA GLY A 21 -1.64 8.40 7.50
C GLY A 21 -1.80 9.03 6.12
N VAL A 22 -2.88 9.78 5.90
CA VAL A 22 -3.17 10.47 4.63
C VAL A 22 -2.12 11.54 4.33
N ALA A 23 -1.77 12.39 5.30
CA ALA A 23 -0.75 13.42 5.14
C ALA A 23 0.64 12.81 4.87
N GLY A 24 0.99 11.73 5.56
CA GLY A 24 2.24 10.99 5.33
C GLY A 24 2.31 10.41 3.92
N ILE A 25 1.21 9.82 3.42
CA ILE A 25 1.14 9.30 2.05
C ILE A 25 1.30 10.43 1.03
N ILE A 26 0.59 11.55 1.20
CA ILE A 26 0.71 12.70 0.29
C ILE A 26 2.13 13.24 0.27
N ALA A 27 2.75 13.41 1.43
CA ALA A 27 4.14 13.88 1.53
C ALA A 27 5.10 12.93 0.83
N LEU A 28 4.96 11.61 1.02
CA LEU A 28 5.81 10.61 0.38
C LEU A 28 5.59 10.55 -1.14
N CYS A 29 4.35 10.66 -1.61
CA CYS A 29 4.06 10.75 -3.04
C CYS A 29 4.68 12.00 -3.68
N LEU A 30 4.77 13.13 -2.96
CA LEU A 30 5.43 14.34 -3.45
C LEU A 30 6.97 14.20 -3.50
N THR A 31 7.55 13.37 -2.63
CA THR A 31 9.00 13.08 -2.65
C THR A 31 9.40 12.08 -3.73
N ALA A 32 8.44 11.43 -4.39
CA ALA A 32 8.73 10.51 -5.48
C ALA A 32 9.42 11.25 -6.65
N THR A 33 10.23 10.50 -7.39
CA THR A 33 10.97 11.00 -8.55
C THR A 33 10.01 11.22 -9.71
N GLY A 34 9.87 12.48 -10.14
CA GLY A 34 9.02 12.86 -11.26
C GLY A 34 9.74 12.87 -12.61
N ASP A 35 11.05 13.17 -12.62
CA ASP A 35 11.86 13.19 -13.85
C ASP A 35 13.37 13.03 -13.54
N MET A 36 14.16 12.74 -14.57
CA MET A 36 15.63 12.76 -14.52
C MET A 36 16.15 13.92 -15.36
N ASN A 37 16.93 14.82 -14.76
CA ASN A 37 17.62 15.87 -15.52
C ASN A 37 18.55 15.26 -16.58
N VAL A 38 18.89 16.05 -17.61
CA VAL A 38 19.89 15.70 -18.64
C VAL A 38 21.26 15.33 -18.03
N GLY A 39 21.57 15.76 -16.81
CA GLY A 39 22.75 15.37 -16.03
C GLY A 39 22.59 14.16 -15.10
N GLY A 40 21.48 13.41 -15.19
CA GLY A 40 21.22 12.21 -14.39
C GLY A 40 20.73 12.45 -12.95
N SER A 41 20.52 13.70 -12.53
CA SER A 41 19.98 14.00 -11.20
C SER A 41 18.46 13.83 -11.16
N GLN A 42 17.96 13.07 -10.18
CA GLN A 42 16.54 12.83 -9.97
C GLN A 42 15.83 14.10 -9.48
N ILE A 43 14.80 14.55 -10.18
CA ILE A 43 13.95 15.67 -9.80
C ILE A 43 12.71 15.11 -9.11
N SER A 44 12.41 15.60 -7.91
CA SER A 44 11.19 15.22 -7.18
C SER A 44 9.94 15.87 -7.78
N ILE A 45 8.78 15.23 -7.60
CA ILE A 45 7.48 15.80 -7.98
C ILE A 45 7.23 17.12 -7.23
N PHE A 46 7.70 17.24 -5.98
CA PHE A 46 7.64 18.48 -5.20
C PHE A 46 8.37 19.64 -5.88
N SER A 47 9.59 19.42 -6.38
CA SER A 47 10.34 20.44 -7.12
C SER A 47 9.65 20.85 -8.42
N LEU A 48 9.02 19.90 -9.13
CA LEU A 48 8.25 20.18 -10.35
C LEU A 48 6.97 20.98 -10.05
N LEU A 49 6.37 20.78 -8.88
CA LEU A 49 5.19 21.54 -8.44
C LEU A 49 5.50 23.03 -8.20
N ILE A 50 6.70 23.32 -7.68
CA ILE A 50 7.16 24.70 -7.41
C ILE A 50 7.72 25.34 -8.67
N ARG A 51 8.55 24.62 -9.45
CA ARG A 51 9.20 25.12 -10.66
C ARG A 51 8.89 24.19 -11.85
N PRO A 52 7.79 24.43 -12.58
CA PRO A 52 7.42 23.62 -13.73
C PRO A 52 8.33 23.86 -14.96
N GLU A 53 9.12 24.94 -14.95
CA GLU A 53 9.97 25.39 -16.07
C GLU A 53 11.30 24.62 -16.20
N VAL A 54 11.60 23.69 -15.29
CA VAL A 54 12.92 23.01 -15.25
C VAL A 54 13.02 21.88 -16.28
N THR A 55 11.90 21.43 -16.85
CA THR A 55 11.84 20.27 -17.76
C THR A 55 11.42 20.69 -19.16
N ASN A 56 12.20 20.27 -20.17
CA ASN A 56 11.94 20.53 -21.60
C ASN A 56 10.79 19.69 -22.17
N THR A 57 10.27 18.71 -21.43
CA THR A 57 9.14 17.85 -21.83
C THR A 57 7.87 18.22 -21.06
N PRO A 58 6.72 18.39 -21.75
CA PRO A 58 5.46 18.63 -21.06
C PRO A 58 5.03 17.38 -20.31
N HIS A 59 5.19 17.40 -18.98
CA HIS A 59 4.74 16.30 -18.12
C HIS A 59 3.23 16.36 -17.90
N THR A 60 2.57 15.23 -18.11
CA THR A 60 1.13 15.12 -17.94
C THR A 60 0.74 14.82 -16.49
N ALA A 61 -0.37 15.38 -16.01
CA ALA A 61 -0.88 15.12 -14.66
C ALA A 61 -1.01 13.60 -14.34
N PHE A 62 -1.37 12.79 -15.33
CA PHE A 62 -1.55 11.34 -15.16
C PHE A 62 -0.22 10.55 -15.06
N GLU A 63 0.83 11.05 -15.73
CA GLU A 63 2.17 10.45 -15.68
C GLU A 63 2.82 10.73 -14.35
N LEU A 64 2.77 11.97 -13.88
CA LEU A 64 3.20 12.36 -12.54
C LEU A 64 2.42 11.62 -11.45
N TRP A 65 1.11 11.43 -11.65
CA TRP A 65 0.28 10.63 -10.74
C TRP A 65 0.66 9.13 -10.74
N ARG A 66 1.18 8.61 -11.85
CA ARG A 66 1.77 7.25 -11.93
C ARG A 66 3.10 7.18 -11.20
N ALA A 67 3.97 8.16 -11.46
CA ALA A 67 5.33 8.22 -10.92
C ALA A 67 5.35 8.40 -9.40
N GLY A 68 4.29 8.99 -8.82
CA GLY A 68 4.10 9.10 -7.37
C GLY A 68 4.10 7.76 -6.63
N ILE A 69 3.86 6.64 -7.33
CA ILE A 69 3.87 5.28 -6.77
C ILE A 69 5.27 4.69 -6.89
N GLY A 70 6.23 5.30 -6.23
CA GLY A 70 7.62 4.86 -6.30
C GLY A 70 8.47 5.44 -5.17
N GLY A 71 9.70 4.92 -5.06
CA GLY A 71 10.67 5.39 -4.07
C GLY A 71 10.25 5.10 -2.63
N TRP A 72 10.32 6.11 -1.77
CA TRP A 72 10.12 5.95 -0.33
C TRP A 72 8.70 5.57 0.08
N LEU A 73 7.69 5.89 -0.75
CA LEU A 73 6.31 5.51 -0.47
C LEU A 73 6.18 4.00 -0.28
N THR A 74 6.86 3.21 -1.11
CA THR A 74 6.69 1.76 -1.11
C THR A 74 7.34 1.11 0.09
N VAL A 75 8.34 1.77 0.69
CA VAL A 75 9.02 1.32 1.90
C VAL A 75 8.23 1.71 3.16
N PHE A 76 7.75 2.96 3.23
CA PHE A 76 7.07 3.52 4.41
C PHE A 76 5.57 3.25 4.47
N ALA A 77 4.93 2.85 3.36
CA ALA A 77 3.49 2.59 3.32
C ALA A 77 3.02 1.61 4.41
N PRO A 78 3.64 0.43 4.62
CA PRO A 78 3.20 -0.50 5.67
C PRO A 78 3.19 0.08 7.07
N MET A 79 4.15 0.96 7.39
CA MET A 79 4.20 1.66 8.66
C MET A 79 2.99 2.57 8.81
N LEU A 80 2.81 3.53 7.90
CA LEU A 80 1.73 4.53 7.96
C LEU A 80 0.34 3.89 7.98
N LEU A 81 0.13 2.86 7.17
CA LEU A 81 -1.16 2.17 7.04
C LEU A 81 -1.55 1.39 8.29
N THR A 82 -0.59 0.98 9.11
CA THR A 82 -0.84 0.11 10.26
C THR A 82 -0.75 0.83 11.61
N LEU A 83 -0.29 2.09 11.65
CA LEU A 83 -0.19 2.88 12.89
C LEU A 83 -1.49 2.86 13.70
N GLY A 84 -2.62 3.20 13.06
CA GLY A 84 -3.94 3.21 13.73
C GLY A 84 -4.35 1.83 14.25
N TYR A 85 -4.05 0.77 13.49
CA TYR A 85 -4.33 -0.61 13.88
C TYR A 85 -3.49 -1.02 15.10
N MET A 86 -2.20 -0.71 15.09
CA MET A 86 -1.27 -1.07 16.16
C MET A 86 -1.59 -0.35 17.47
N ILE A 87 -1.95 0.94 17.41
CA ILE A 87 -2.35 1.69 18.60
C ILE A 87 -3.65 1.14 19.18
N SER A 88 -4.63 0.84 18.32
CA SER A 88 -5.90 0.24 18.76
C SER A 88 -5.70 -1.14 19.40
N LEU A 89 -4.92 -2.03 18.77
CA LEU A 89 -4.69 -3.37 19.28
C LEU A 89 -3.84 -3.38 20.55
N SER A 90 -2.78 -2.55 20.60
CA SER A 90 -1.96 -2.43 21.81
C SER A 90 -2.74 -1.85 22.99
N GLY A 91 -3.60 -0.86 22.75
CA GLY A 91 -4.52 -0.34 23.77
C GLY A 91 -5.50 -1.39 24.28
N GLU A 92 -6.07 -2.23 23.41
CA GLU A 92 -6.94 -3.34 23.84
C GLU A 92 -6.21 -4.38 24.70
N ARG A 93 -4.92 -4.65 24.39
CA ARG A 93 -4.07 -5.55 25.19
C ARG A 93 -3.80 -4.99 26.57
N GLN A 94 -3.40 -3.73 26.66
CA GLN A 94 -3.06 -3.07 27.92
C GLN A 94 -4.27 -2.92 28.83
N ASN A 95 -5.43 -2.58 28.27
CA ASN A 95 -6.66 -2.36 29.04
C ASN A 95 -7.40 -3.66 29.40
N GLY A 96 -6.87 -4.83 29.04
CA GLY A 96 -7.52 -6.13 29.29
C GLY A 96 -8.83 -6.36 28.51
N GLN A 97 -9.18 -5.45 27.59
CA GLN A 97 -10.45 -5.45 26.85
C GLN A 97 -10.61 -6.67 25.94
N ILE A 98 -9.50 -7.32 25.59
CA ILE A 98 -9.49 -8.56 24.80
C ILE A 98 -10.33 -9.65 25.48
N ARG A 99 -10.30 -9.77 26.81
CA ARG A 99 -11.05 -10.81 27.53
C ARG A 99 -12.56 -10.64 27.35
N PHE A 100 -13.06 -9.41 27.50
CA PHE A 100 -14.47 -9.09 27.28
C PHE A 100 -14.90 -9.29 25.82
N ALA A 101 -14.04 -8.89 24.86
CA ALA A 101 -14.30 -9.11 23.44
C ALA A 101 -14.37 -10.60 23.09
N LEU A 102 -13.52 -11.43 23.71
CA LEU A 102 -13.47 -12.87 23.53
C LEU A 102 -14.74 -13.55 24.06
N MET A 103 -15.19 -13.18 25.27
CA MET A 103 -16.40 -13.76 25.88
C MET A 103 -17.65 -13.47 25.04
N ARG A 104 -17.73 -12.29 24.42
CA ARG A 104 -18.91 -11.89 23.63
C ARG A 104 -18.94 -12.45 22.21
N SER A 105 -17.78 -12.57 21.56
CA SER A 105 -17.71 -12.87 20.11
C SER A 105 -17.18 -14.26 19.79
N GLY A 106 -16.47 -14.91 20.71
CA GLY A 106 -15.71 -16.13 20.46
C GLY A 106 -14.37 -15.86 19.79
N LYS A 107 -13.39 -16.75 20.03
CA LYS A 107 -11.99 -16.62 19.59
C LYS A 107 -11.86 -16.40 18.08
N LEU A 108 -12.53 -17.23 17.28
CA LEU A 108 -12.38 -17.24 15.82
C LEU A 108 -13.00 -16.01 15.14
N ARG A 109 -14.18 -15.57 15.58
CA ARG A 109 -14.83 -14.37 15.05
C ARG A 109 -14.08 -13.10 15.44
N TYR A 110 -13.46 -13.05 16.62
CA TYR A 110 -12.57 -11.95 17.02
C TYR A 110 -11.36 -11.85 16.10
N CYS A 111 -10.69 -12.99 15.83
CA CYS A 111 -9.51 -13.06 14.96
C CYS A 111 -9.80 -12.53 13.56
N ILE A 112 -10.85 -13.06 12.91
CA ILE A 112 -11.19 -12.63 11.54
C ILE A 112 -11.60 -11.15 11.53
N SER A 113 -12.36 -10.69 12.54
CA SER A 113 -12.79 -9.28 12.57
C SER A 113 -11.61 -8.32 12.70
N LYS A 114 -10.56 -8.68 13.46
CA LYS A 114 -9.36 -7.87 13.62
C LYS A 114 -8.49 -7.84 12.36
N VAL A 115 -8.26 -9.00 11.74
CA VAL A 115 -7.45 -9.09 10.52
C VAL A 115 -8.15 -8.39 9.35
N CYS A 116 -9.44 -8.68 9.12
CA CYS A 116 -10.20 -8.01 8.06
C CYS A 116 -10.41 -6.52 8.33
N GLY A 117 -10.60 -6.12 9.60
CA GLY A 117 -10.72 -4.71 9.97
C GLY A 117 -9.44 -3.92 9.71
N GLY A 118 -8.28 -4.48 10.06
CA GLY A 118 -6.97 -3.89 9.74
C GLY A 118 -6.72 -3.81 8.22
N ALA A 119 -7.03 -4.87 7.48
CA ALA A 119 -6.88 -4.91 6.03
C ALA A 119 -7.70 -3.83 5.32
N LEU A 120 -9.00 -3.75 5.63
CA LEU A 120 -9.90 -2.76 5.05
C LEU A 120 -9.50 -1.34 5.45
N ALA A 121 -9.08 -1.12 6.70
CA ALA A 121 -8.65 0.19 7.15
C ALA A 121 -7.39 0.67 6.40
N GLY A 122 -6.40 -0.20 6.23
CA GLY A 122 -5.20 0.11 5.42
C GLY A 122 -5.54 0.44 3.97
N GLY A 123 -6.43 -0.34 3.34
CA GLY A 123 -6.90 -0.06 1.98
C GLY A 123 -7.59 1.31 1.85
N ILE A 124 -8.46 1.66 2.81
CA ILE A 124 -9.17 2.95 2.80
C ILE A 124 -8.21 4.14 3.00
N ILE A 125 -7.30 4.05 3.97
CA ILE A 125 -6.31 5.12 4.24
C ILE A 125 -5.47 5.38 2.99
N PHE A 126 -5.00 4.32 2.33
CA PHE A 126 -4.21 4.47 1.11
C PHE A 126 -5.03 5.06 -0.06
N LEU A 127 -6.26 4.59 -0.25
CA LEU A 127 -7.14 5.10 -1.29
C LEU A 127 -7.41 6.60 -1.13
N ILE A 128 -7.72 7.06 0.09
CA ILE A 128 -7.97 8.48 0.37
C ILE A 128 -6.71 9.30 0.10
N GLY A 129 -5.54 8.88 0.60
CA GLY A 129 -4.28 9.58 0.37
C GLY A 129 -3.91 9.68 -1.10
N TYR A 130 -4.06 8.58 -1.84
CA TYR A 130 -3.74 8.54 -3.27
C TYR A 130 -4.73 9.34 -4.13
N ALA A 131 -6.02 9.35 -3.77
CA ALA A 131 -7.03 10.14 -4.47
C ALA A 131 -6.81 11.66 -4.27
N VAL A 132 -6.50 12.09 -3.04
CA VAL A 132 -6.17 13.51 -2.77
C VAL A 132 -4.91 13.92 -3.52
N PHE A 133 -3.88 13.06 -3.54
CA PHE A 133 -2.66 13.30 -4.31
C PHE A 133 -2.94 13.44 -5.83
N GLY A 134 -3.80 12.58 -6.39
CA GLY A 134 -4.21 12.68 -7.80
C GLY A 134 -4.94 13.99 -8.10
N LEU A 135 -5.80 14.44 -7.18
CA LEU A 135 -6.50 15.72 -7.30
C LEU A 135 -5.54 16.91 -7.29
N LEU A 136 -4.51 16.88 -6.44
CA LEU A 136 -3.45 17.91 -6.44
C LEU A 136 -2.70 17.98 -7.78
N MET A 137 -2.45 16.85 -8.42
CA MET A 137 -1.78 16.81 -9.73
C MET A 137 -2.66 17.39 -10.85
N VAL A 138 -3.97 17.10 -10.84
CA VAL A 138 -4.92 17.63 -11.85
C VAL A 138 -5.09 19.14 -11.74
N ILE A 139 -5.00 19.72 -10.53
CA ILE A 139 -5.09 21.18 -10.36
C ILE A 139 -3.86 21.90 -10.94
N ARG A 140 -2.67 21.30 -10.82
CA ARG A 140 -1.40 21.97 -11.10
C ARG A 140 -0.84 21.74 -12.50
N PHE A 141 -1.14 20.59 -13.09
CA PHE A 141 -0.58 20.14 -14.38
C PHE A 141 -1.67 19.97 -15.44
N PRO A 142 -1.34 20.16 -16.73
CA PRO A 142 -2.27 19.94 -17.82
C PRO A 142 -2.72 18.47 -17.90
N SER A 143 -3.99 18.27 -18.26
CA SER A 143 -4.61 16.95 -18.38
C SER A 143 -4.18 16.23 -19.67
N LEU A 144 -4.21 14.89 -19.68
CA LEU A 144 -3.92 14.05 -20.87
C LEU A 144 -4.66 14.47 -22.15
N ASN A 145 -5.85 15.08 -22.02
CA ASN A 145 -6.67 15.52 -23.14
C ASN A 145 -6.03 16.61 -24.00
N THR A 146 -4.99 17.29 -23.52
CA THR A 146 -4.29 18.34 -24.28
C THR A 146 -3.15 17.80 -25.16
N LEU A 147 -2.79 16.52 -25.04
CA LEU A 147 -1.74 15.87 -25.84
C LEU A 147 -2.30 15.30 -27.15
N PRO A 148 -1.45 15.16 -28.20
CA PRO A 148 -1.85 14.54 -29.45
C PRO A 148 -2.31 13.09 -29.27
N VAL A 149 -3.30 12.66 -30.07
CA VAL A 149 -4.00 11.36 -29.98
C VAL A 149 -3.05 10.15 -29.94
N LYS A 150 -1.90 10.22 -30.64
CA LYS A 150 -0.89 9.15 -30.68
C LYS A 150 -0.20 8.91 -29.34
N GLU A 151 0.06 9.97 -28.57
CA GLU A 151 0.68 9.87 -27.25
C GLU A 151 -0.37 9.43 -26.22
N GLN A 152 -1.61 9.90 -26.36
CA GLN A 152 -2.73 9.43 -25.53
C GLN A 152 -2.93 7.92 -25.63
N GLU A 153 -2.91 7.34 -26.83
CA GLU A 153 -3.07 5.89 -27.03
C GLU A 153 -1.95 5.06 -26.38
N PHE A 154 -0.72 5.56 -26.37
CA PHE A 154 0.42 4.90 -25.71
C PHE A 154 0.24 4.85 -24.19
N TYR A 155 -0.21 5.94 -23.58
CA TYR A 155 -0.45 6.01 -22.13
C TYR A 155 -1.75 5.30 -21.69
N LEU A 156 -2.73 5.22 -22.58
CA LEU A 156 -4.05 4.65 -22.30
C LEU A 156 -4.16 3.15 -22.63
N MET A 157 -3.18 2.58 -23.34
CA MET A 157 -3.22 1.18 -23.83
C MET A 157 -4.60 0.79 -24.43
N GLY A 158 -5.21 1.71 -25.19
CA GLY A 158 -6.52 1.50 -25.82
C GLY A 158 -7.75 1.56 -24.89
N SER A 159 -7.60 2.03 -23.65
CA SER A 159 -8.70 2.22 -22.69
C SER A 159 -9.13 3.69 -22.59
N THR A 160 -10.32 3.96 -22.03
CA THR A 160 -10.72 5.32 -21.69
C THR A 160 -9.98 5.82 -20.44
N LEU A 161 -9.71 7.13 -20.36
CA LEU A 161 -9.08 7.77 -19.19
C LEU A 161 -9.81 7.44 -17.88
N ALA A 162 -11.15 7.46 -17.91
CA ALA A 162 -11.97 7.15 -16.75
C ALA A 162 -11.78 5.69 -16.28
N ALA A 163 -11.67 4.74 -17.21
CA ALA A 163 -11.45 3.34 -16.85
C ALA A 163 -10.06 3.12 -16.23
N GLU A 164 -9.02 3.81 -16.71
CA GLU A 164 -7.67 3.73 -16.11
C GLU A 164 -7.60 4.38 -14.72
N VAL A 165 -8.29 5.51 -14.51
CA VAL A 165 -8.44 6.13 -13.18
C VAL A 165 -9.11 5.16 -12.20
N VAL A 166 -10.21 4.52 -12.61
CA VAL A 166 -10.93 3.56 -11.76
C VAL A 166 -10.07 2.33 -11.45
N LYS A 167 -9.40 1.74 -12.45
CA LYS A 167 -8.48 0.62 -12.25
C LYS A 167 -7.39 0.97 -11.24
N ARG A 168 -6.82 2.18 -11.31
CA ARG A 168 -5.79 2.62 -10.36
C ARG A 168 -6.31 2.86 -8.96
N LEU A 169 -7.53 3.39 -8.80
CA LEU A 169 -8.12 3.54 -7.47
C LEU A 169 -8.36 2.18 -6.82
N ILE A 170 -8.81 1.18 -7.59
CA ILE A 170 -8.93 -0.20 -7.12
C ILE A 170 -7.54 -0.79 -6.80
N GLY A 171 -6.55 -0.55 -7.65
CA GLY A 171 -5.16 -0.99 -7.44
C GLY A 171 -4.55 -0.38 -6.17
N ALA A 172 -4.80 0.90 -5.92
CA ALA A 172 -4.37 1.60 -4.72
C ALA A 172 -5.02 1.03 -3.46
N PHE A 173 -6.32 0.72 -3.51
CA PHE A 173 -6.99 0.04 -2.40
C PHE A 173 -6.35 -1.31 -2.08
N LEU A 174 -6.12 -2.14 -3.10
CA LEU A 174 -5.50 -3.46 -2.94
C LEU A 174 -4.05 -3.38 -2.46
N TYR A 175 -3.31 -2.37 -2.91
CA TYR A 175 -1.97 -2.09 -2.41
C TYR A 175 -1.98 -1.70 -0.94
N GLY A 176 -2.93 -0.85 -0.52
CA GLY A 176 -3.11 -0.50 0.89
C GLY A 176 -3.44 -1.71 1.75
N MET A 177 -4.24 -2.66 1.23
CA MET A 177 -4.47 -3.95 1.88
C MET A 177 -3.16 -4.74 2.00
N MET A 178 -2.43 -4.94 0.90
CA MET A 178 -1.15 -5.66 0.92
C MET A 178 -0.14 -5.05 1.89
N GLY A 179 0.00 -3.72 1.90
CA GLY A 179 0.90 -3.02 2.81
C GLY A 179 0.52 -3.22 4.28
N SER A 180 -0.77 -3.36 4.59
CA SER A 180 -1.22 -3.61 5.97
C SER A 180 -0.84 -5.01 6.51
N LEU A 181 -0.51 -5.97 5.65
CA LEU A 181 -0.12 -7.33 6.05
C LEU A 181 1.08 -7.33 6.99
N PHE A 182 2.11 -6.53 6.66
CA PHE A 182 3.34 -6.50 7.43
C PHE A 182 3.09 -6.01 8.85
N GLY A 183 2.29 -4.95 9.01
CA GLY A 183 1.98 -4.44 10.35
C GLY A 183 0.99 -5.31 11.13
N ILE A 184 0.02 -5.96 10.46
CA ILE A 184 -0.87 -6.93 11.13
C ILE A 184 -0.06 -8.15 11.60
N GLY A 185 0.85 -8.68 10.77
CA GLY A 185 1.71 -9.81 11.13
C GLY A 185 2.60 -9.51 12.34
N VAL A 186 3.26 -8.35 12.34
CA VAL A 186 4.08 -7.88 13.48
C VAL A 186 3.20 -7.69 14.72
N ALA A 187 2.01 -7.12 14.56
CA ALA A 187 1.07 -6.91 15.66
C ALA A 187 0.59 -8.21 16.31
N ILE A 188 0.50 -9.29 15.55
CA ILE A 188 0.16 -10.62 16.06
C ILE A 188 1.32 -11.22 16.84
N ALA A 189 2.54 -11.17 16.29
CA ALA A 189 3.72 -11.81 16.87
C ALA A 189 4.26 -11.08 18.10
N PHE A 190 4.19 -9.75 18.11
CA PHE A 190 4.87 -8.94 19.12
C PHE A 190 3.89 -8.12 19.96
N ARG A 191 4.25 -7.92 21.24
CA ARG A 191 3.43 -7.18 22.21
C ARG A 191 3.99 -5.80 22.55
N ASP A 192 5.27 -5.55 22.28
CA ASP A 192 5.94 -4.32 22.68
C ASP A 192 5.63 -3.14 21.75
N LYS A 193 5.18 -2.02 22.35
CA LYS A 193 4.66 -0.83 21.66
C LYS A 193 5.65 -0.21 20.66
N TYR A 194 6.93 -0.16 21.02
CA TYR A 194 7.96 0.48 20.21
C TYR A 194 8.41 -0.39 19.04
N MET A 195 8.45 -1.70 19.26
CA MET A 195 8.85 -2.66 18.24
C MET A 195 7.79 -2.80 17.14
N LEU A 196 6.52 -2.60 17.51
CA LEU A 196 5.38 -2.60 16.59
C LEU A 196 5.51 -1.55 15.49
N ILE A 197 6.04 -0.36 15.79
CA ILE A 197 6.07 0.75 14.82
C ILE A 197 7.18 0.56 13.78
N CYS A 198 8.36 0.09 14.19
CA CYS A 198 9.54 0.04 13.32
C CYS A 198 9.69 -1.28 12.55
N LEU A 199 9.24 -2.40 13.09
CA LEU A 199 9.37 -3.71 12.43
C LEU A 199 8.63 -3.83 11.10
N PRO A 200 7.39 -3.32 10.91
CA PRO A 200 6.69 -3.43 9.64
C PRO A 200 7.47 -2.76 8.51
N PHE A 201 8.10 -1.63 8.80
CA PHE A 201 9.00 -0.93 7.90
C PHE A 201 10.23 -1.77 7.56
N MET A 202 10.94 -2.29 8.57
CA MET A 202 12.16 -3.08 8.33
C MET A 202 11.88 -4.37 7.56
N ILE A 203 10.80 -5.09 7.89
CA ILE A 203 10.43 -6.33 7.20
C ILE A 203 10.10 -6.06 5.74
N ASN A 204 9.31 -5.01 5.45
CA ASN A 204 9.00 -4.63 4.09
C ASN A 204 10.25 -4.20 3.31
N TYR A 205 11.15 -3.45 3.94
CA TYR A 205 12.42 -3.05 3.33
C TYR A 205 13.29 -4.27 2.99
N ILE A 206 13.49 -5.20 3.94
CA ILE A 206 14.24 -6.43 3.70
C ILE A 206 13.60 -7.26 2.59
N TYR A 207 12.27 -7.36 2.59
CA TYR A 207 11.52 -8.07 1.56
C TYR A 207 11.77 -7.49 0.16
N GLN A 208 11.68 -6.17 0.01
CA GLN A 208 11.97 -5.49 -1.25
C GLN A 208 13.43 -5.66 -1.67
N GLN A 209 14.38 -5.59 -0.73
CA GLN A 209 15.80 -5.77 -1.02
C GLN A 209 16.11 -7.20 -1.49
N VAL A 210 15.48 -8.21 -0.87
CA VAL A 210 15.63 -9.62 -1.27
C VAL A 210 15.06 -9.85 -2.67
N LEU A 211 13.88 -9.31 -2.97
CA LEU A 211 13.30 -9.39 -4.32
C LEU A 211 14.17 -8.66 -5.35
N GLY A 212 14.70 -7.48 -5.01
CA GLY A 212 15.61 -6.73 -5.88
C GLY A 212 16.88 -7.51 -6.20
N LYS A 213 17.49 -8.14 -5.19
CA LYS A 213 18.67 -9.00 -5.37
C LYS A 213 18.37 -10.25 -6.20
N LEU A 214 17.25 -10.91 -5.95
CA LEU A 214 16.81 -12.06 -6.75
C LEU A 214 16.58 -11.67 -8.22
N ALA A 215 16.01 -10.49 -8.46
CA ALA A 215 15.82 -9.97 -9.81
C ALA A 215 17.14 -9.68 -10.51
N SER A 216 18.12 -9.07 -9.83
CA SER A 216 19.46 -8.82 -10.40
C SER A 216 20.20 -10.11 -10.71
N ASP A 217 20.14 -11.09 -9.81
CA ASP A 217 20.80 -12.39 -10.02
C ASP A 217 20.18 -13.15 -11.20
N CYS A 218 18.85 -13.04 -11.40
CA CYS A 218 18.17 -13.63 -12.55
C CYS A 218 18.45 -12.89 -13.87
N MET A 219 18.66 -11.57 -13.81
CA MET A 219 19.08 -10.77 -14.97
C MET A 219 20.47 -11.19 -15.47
N VAL A 220 21.43 -11.38 -14.55
CA VAL A 220 22.78 -11.88 -14.89
C VAL A 220 22.73 -13.30 -15.46
N ALA A 221 21.77 -14.11 -15.01
CA ALA A 221 21.59 -15.48 -15.49
C ALA A 221 20.74 -15.61 -16.78
N GLU A 222 20.33 -14.49 -17.41
CA GLU A 222 19.45 -14.44 -18.60
C GLU A 222 18.13 -15.22 -18.49
N LYS A 223 17.63 -15.45 -17.26
CA LYS A 223 16.38 -16.21 -17.01
C LYS A 223 15.19 -15.27 -16.95
N TYR A 224 14.85 -14.69 -18.10
CA TYR A 224 13.78 -13.68 -18.23
C TYR A 224 12.40 -14.14 -17.73
N GLU A 225 12.06 -15.43 -17.87
CA GLU A 225 10.82 -15.95 -17.31
C GLU A 225 10.74 -15.75 -15.79
N LYS A 226 11.81 -16.09 -15.06
CA LYS A 226 11.83 -15.95 -13.58
C LYS A 226 11.76 -14.51 -13.12
N ILE A 227 12.27 -13.57 -13.93
CA ILE A 227 12.16 -12.14 -13.64
C ILE A 227 10.69 -11.74 -13.61
N THR A 228 9.91 -12.12 -14.62
CA THR A 228 8.46 -11.79 -14.64
C THR A 228 7.71 -12.32 -13.42
N TRP A 229 8.08 -13.49 -12.90
CA TRP A 229 7.54 -14.04 -11.64
C TRP A 229 7.95 -13.22 -10.42
N ILE A 230 9.22 -12.84 -10.31
CA ILE A 230 9.74 -12.02 -9.20
C ILE A 230 9.06 -10.64 -9.21
N GLU A 231 8.91 -10.06 -10.40
CA GLU A 231 8.23 -8.79 -10.59
C GLU A 231 6.74 -8.88 -10.25
N ALA A 232 6.06 -9.97 -10.61
CA ALA A 232 4.66 -10.19 -10.26
C ALA A 232 4.43 -10.30 -8.75
N VAL A 233 5.43 -10.78 -8.00
CA VAL A 233 5.38 -10.91 -6.53
C VAL A 233 5.62 -9.56 -5.82
N ARG A 234 6.19 -8.55 -6.49
CA ARG A 234 6.35 -7.22 -5.88
C ARG A 234 4.99 -6.60 -5.53
N PRO A 235 4.85 -5.96 -4.35
CA PRO A 235 3.59 -5.32 -3.94
C PRO A 235 3.09 -4.27 -4.93
N GLU A 236 4.03 -3.56 -5.56
CA GLU A 236 3.79 -2.50 -6.56
C GLU A 236 3.02 -3.02 -7.79
N SER A 237 3.20 -4.29 -8.15
CA SER A 237 2.57 -4.91 -9.31
C SER A 237 1.05 -5.05 -9.16
N ILE A 238 0.53 -5.04 -7.93
CA ILE A 238 -0.92 -5.06 -7.65
C ILE A 238 -1.58 -3.76 -8.15
N MET A 239 -0.86 -2.63 -8.16
CA MET A 239 -1.43 -1.34 -8.53
C MET A 239 -1.68 -1.18 -10.03
N ASN A 240 -0.90 -1.88 -10.86
CA ASN A 240 -1.07 -1.84 -12.30
C ASN A 240 -2.02 -2.96 -12.75
N ILE A 241 -3.34 -2.73 -12.59
CA ILE A 241 -4.38 -3.70 -12.95
C ILE A 241 -4.36 -3.93 -14.47
N SER A 242 -3.64 -4.98 -14.86
CA SER A 242 -3.60 -5.49 -16.21
C SER A 242 -4.56 -6.68 -16.33
N ARG A 243 -5.12 -6.90 -17.52
CA ARG A 243 -5.99 -8.04 -17.84
C ARG A 243 -5.21 -9.37 -17.94
N SER A 244 -3.93 -9.37 -17.59
CA SER A 244 -3.03 -10.52 -17.65
C SER A 244 -3.20 -11.45 -16.44
N VAL A 245 -3.07 -12.76 -16.67
CA VAL A 245 -3.14 -13.80 -15.63
C VAL A 245 -2.08 -13.59 -14.55
N THR A 246 -0.95 -12.98 -14.91
CA THR A 246 0.15 -12.62 -14.02
C THR A 246 -0.23 -11.61 -12.94
N TRP A 247 -1.27 -10.78 -13.15
CA TRP A 247 -1.76 -9.84 -12.15
C TRP A 247 -2.57 -10.51 -11.02
N LEU A 248 -3.20 -11.67 -11.30
CA LEU A 248 -3.97 -12.39 -10.28
C LEU A 248 -3.07 -13.05 -9.21
N ILE A 249 -1.83 -13.36 -9.56
CA ILE A 249 -0.86 -14.03 -8.68
C ILE A 249 -0.64 -13.27 -7.37
N PRO A 250 -0.25 -11.97 -7.37
CA PRO A 250 -0.04 -11.25 -6.11
C PRO A 250 -1.32 -11.10 -5.28
N PHE A 251 -2.49 -11.01 -5.92
CA PHE A 251 -3.77 -10.98 -5.23
C PHE A 251 -4.07 -12.31 -4.50
N VAL A 252 -3.83 -13.45 -5.17
CA VAL A 252 -3.99 -14.78 -4.55
C VAL A 252 -2.99 -14.97 -3.40
N VAL A 253 -1.72 -14.57 -3.60
CA VAL A 253 -0.69 -14.62 -2.55
C VAL A 253 -1.11 -13.80 -1.33
N MET A 254 -1.63 -12.59 -1.54
CA MET A 254 -2.16 -11.72 -0.48
C MET A 254 -3.27 -12.43 0.33
N LEU A 255 -4.25 -13.04 -0.34
CA LEU A 255 -5.32 -13.78 0.32
C LEU A 255 -4.81 -14.97 1.13
N VAL A 256 -3.86 -15.74 0.59
CA VAL A 256 -3.24 -16.87 1.30
C VAL A 256 -2.52 -16.39 2.56
N ILE A 257 -1.76 -15.29 2.49
CA ILE A 257 -1.06 -14.74 3.65
C ILE A 257 -2.06 -14.30 4.73
N TYR A 258 -3.18 -13.66 4.35
CA TYR A 258 -4.23 -13.31 5.31
C TYR A 258 -4.84 -14.52 6.01
N LEU A 259 -5.08 -15.62 5.28
CA LEU A 259 -5.58 -16.87 5.87
C LEU A 259 -4.56 -17.46 6.86
N VAL A 260 -3.27 -17.46 6.50
CA VAL A 260 -2.19 -17.90 7.39
C VAL A 260 -2.13 -17.01 8.64
N LEU A 261 -2.22 -15.69 8.51
CA LEU A 261 -2.23 -14.76 9.64
C LEU A 261 -3.42 -14.99 10.57
N ILE A 262 -4.62 -15.28 10.03
CA ILE A 262 -5.79 -15.66 10.84
C ILE A 262 -5.51 -16.95 11.62
N GLY A 263 -4.89 -17.95 10.98
CA GLY A 263 -4.50 -19.21 11.62
C GLY A 263 -3.48 -19.02 12.73
N VAL A 264 -2.41 -18.25 12.47
CA VAL A 264 -1.36 -17.91 13.45
C VAL A 264 -1.94 -17.12 14.62
N PHE A 265 -2.83 -16.16 14.36
CA PHE A 265 -3.48 -15.38 15.42
C PHE A 265 -4.42 -16.23 16.27
N TYR A 266 -5.12 -17.19 15.66
CA TYR A 266 -5.93 -18.15 16.41
C TYR A 266 -5.06 -19.04 17.31
N LEU A 267 -3.92 -19.52 16.80
CA LEU A 267 -2.97 -20.34 17.56
C LEU A 267 -2.36 -19.57 18.73
N SER A 268 -1.91 -18.33 18.52
CA SER A 268 -1.32 -17.50 19.57
C SER A 268 -2.32 -17.18 20.69
N MET A 269 -3.59 -17.02 20.34
CA MET A 269 -4.70 -16.85 21.29
C MET A 269 -5.06 -18.14 22.03
N LYS A 270 -4.77 -19.33 21.46
CA LYS A 270 -4.93 -20.62 22.13
C LYS A 270 -3.82 -20.85 23.16
N LEU A 271 -2.57 -20.54 22.80
CA LEU A 271 -1.42 -20.64 23.71
C LEU A 271 -1.49 -19.66 24.89
N SER A 272 -1.99 -18.44 24.71
CA SER A 272 -2.11 -17.46 25.80
C SER A 272 -3.23 -17.75 26.82
N THR A 273 -3.98 -18.85 26.65
CA THR A 273 -5.03 -19.29 27.59
C THR A 273 -4.63 -20.51 28.41
N VAL A 274 -3.37 -20.93 28.34
CA VAL A 274 -2.69 -21.85 29.27
C VAL A 274 -1.71 -21.02 30.09
#